data_AF-A0A936SXF6-F1
#
_entry.id   AF-A0A936SXF6-F1
#
_cell.length_a   1.000
_cell.length_b   1.000
_cell.length_c   1.000
_cell.angle_alpha   90.00
_cell.angle_beta   90.00
_cell.angle_gamma   90.00
#
_symmetry.space_group_name_H-M   'P 1'
#
loop_
_entity.id
_entity.type
_entity.pdbx_description
1 polymer ?
#
loop_
_entity_poly.entity_id
_entity_poly.type
_entity_poly.pdbx_seq_one_letter_code
_entity_poly.pdbx_strand_id
1 'polypeptide(L)'
;MSGRSAVRSSSKLLRCLASGLVLCAVSLSSATARSEDDPGPRPLRTISLLELDQLLPSGTHLLVHRGAIESFLAALEGTPPDWATVYGRGHHDPDHDERLFNLNRGRDAAREENQTLTWRIAFMWTGEVSHFDSETRSYAIAVGPEFTPTSWGVVRFKPEEVPSNLRVRPDKYLADWIDRSLLRHKSVQVSLVMVGTLIPAESVIYDFSHEKEGLGLIMPVVRVEQVEIILVQPPDSGARRD
;
A
#
# COMPACT_ATOMS: atom_id res chain seq x y z
N MET A 1 31.24 83.41 -49.83
CA MET A 1 32.60 82.95 -50.18
C MET A 1 33.00 81.86 -49.19
N SER A 2 33.45 80.71 -49.69
CA SER A 2 33.91 79.49 -48.97
C SER A 2 32.89 78.84 -48.02
N GLY A 3 32.67 77.53 -47.99
CA GLY A 3 33.34 76.41 -48.63
C GLY A 3 33.24 75.18 -47.71
N ARG A 4 32.73 74.07 -48.26
CA ARG A 4 33.01 72.66 -47.93
C ARG A 4 32.72 72.08 -46.52
N SER A 5 31.80 71.10 -46.56
CA SER A 5 32.06 69.66 -46.33
C SER A 5 31.96 69.06 -44.91
N ALA A 6 30.86 68.32 -44.74
CA ALA A 6 30.78 66.89 -44.39
C ALA A 6 30.96 66.37 -42.95
N VAL A 7 30.28 65.23 -42.77
CA VAL A 7 30.45 64.13 -41.80
C VAL A 7 29.67 64.33 -40.49
N ARG A 8 28.47 63.72 -40.33
CA ARG A 8 28.11 62.32 -40.01
C ARG A 8 28.03 62.09 -38.49
N SER A 9 27.01 61.30 -38.14
CA SER A 9 26.90 60.47 -36.92
C SER A 9 26.01 61.00 -35.79
N SER A 10 24.77 60.51 -35.83
CA SER A 10 24.03 59.88 -34.73
C SER A 10 24.23 60.41 -33.30
N SER A 11 23.25 61.17 -32.82
CA SER A 11 22.71 61.01 -31.46
C SER A 11 21.32 61.67 -31.41
N LYS A 12 20.29 60.85 -31.19
CA LYS A 12 19.50 60.76 -29.95
C LYS A 12 18.29 61.71 -29.93
N LEU A 13 17.17 61.13 -29.50
CA LEU A 13 15.97 61.74 -28.94
C LEU A 13 15.03 62.43 -29.95
N LEU A 14 13.93 61.75 -30.29
CA LEU A 14 12.61 62.05 -29.71
C LEU A 14 11.54 61.08 -30.23
N ARG A 15 10.92 60.35 -29.30
CA ARG A 15 9.50 59.99 -29.18
C ARG A 15 8.68 59.89 -30.48
N CYS A 16 8.19 58.70 -30.79
CA CYS A 16 6.81 58.51 -31.25
C CYS A 16 6.33 57.08 -30.98
N LEU A 17 5.06 57.02 -30.59
CA LEU A 17 4.26 55.86 -30.24
C LEU A 17 4.14 54.88 -31.40
N ALA A 18 4.19 53.58 -31.12
CA ALA A 18 3.38 52.58 -31.81
C ALA A 18 3.37 51.28 -31.01
N SER A 19 2.19 50.94 -30.49
CA SER A 19 1.85 49.62 -29.98
C SER A 19 2.14 48.56 -31.03
N GLY A 20 2.80 47.47 -30.64
CA GLY A 20 3.07 46.36 -31.54
C GLY A 20 3.67 45.16 -30.82
N LEU A 21 2.82 44.18 -30.54
CA LEU A 21 3.14 42.77 -30.25
C LEU A 21 4.17 42.47 -29.17
N VAL A 22 3.67 42.23 -27.95
CA VAL A 22 4.21 41.13 -27.13
C VAL A 22 3.04 40.21 -26.82
N LEU A 23 2.83 39.27 -27.74
CA LEU A 23 2.02 38.08 -27.51
C LEU A 23 2.83 37.16 -26.58
N CYS A 24 2.91 37.51 -25.29
CA CYS A 24 3.30 36.55 -24.27
C CYS A 24 2.14 35.58 -24.12
N ALA A 25 2.12 34.58 -24.99
CA ALA A 25 1.46 33.31 -24.73
C ALA A 25 2.11 32.73 -23.46
N VAL A 26 1.63 33.17 -22.30
CA VAL A 26 1.76 32.42 -21.07
C VAL A 26 0.82 31.24 -21.27
N SER A 27 1.34 30.22 -21.94
CA SER A 27 0.83 28.88 -21.82
C SER A 27 0.86 28.58 -20.33
N LEU A 28 -0.28 28.75 -19.66
CA LEU A 28 -0.60 27.97 -18.47
C LEU A 28 -0.66 26.53 -18.93
N SER A 29 0.52 25.94 -19.18
CA SER A 29 0.72 24.53 -19.02
C SER A 29 0.46 24.30 -17.54
N SER A 30 -0.78 23.98 -17.21
CA SER A 30 -1.07 23.15 -16.06
C SER A 30 -0.20 21.91 -16.25
N ALA A 31 1.02 21.95 -15.70
CA ALA A 31 1.71 20.73 -15.37
C ALA A 31 0.76 20.07 -14.39
N THR A 32 -0.08 19.15 -14.89
CA THR A 32 -0.57 18.06 -14.07
C THR A 32 0.69 17.46 -13.48
N ALA A 33 0.98 17.86 -12.24
CA ALA A 33 1.83 17.10 -11.36
C ALA A 33 1.15 15.74 -11.24
N ARG A 34 1.43 14.85 -12.20
CA ARG A 34 1.23 13.43 -12.00
C ARG A 34 2.18 13.11 -10.86
N SER A 35 1.61 12.85 -9.70
CA SER A 35 2.30 12.13 -8.64
C SER A 35 3.02 10.96 -9.33
N GLU A 36 4.34 10.91 -9.18
CA GLU A 36 5.18 9.82 -9.70
C GLU A 36 4.83 8.46 -9.07
N ASP A 37 3.91 8.44 -8.10
CA ASP A 37 3.48 7.27 -7.33
C ASP A 37 2.11 6.71 -7.72
N ASP A 38 1.53 7.08 -8.86
CA ASP A 38 0.34 6.37 -9.38
C ASP A 38 0.79 5.20 -10.29
N PRO A 39 0.87 3.95 -9.80
CA PRO A 39 1.25 2.79 -10.60
C PRO A 39 0.23 2.47 -11.71
N GLY A 40 -0.87 3.23 -11.79
CA GLY A 40 -1.97 3.01 -12.71
C GLY A 40 -2.82 1.80 -12.31
N PRO A 41 -3.94 1.57 -13.01
CA PRO A 41 -4.87 0.52 -12.64
C PRO A 41 -4.28 -0.88 -12.81
N ARG A 42 -4.36 -1.70 -11.76
CA ARG A 42 -3.93 -3.09 -11.72
C ARG A 42 -5.01 -4.02 -12.32
N PRO A 43 -4.64 -5.19 -12.86
CA PRO A 43 -5.64 -6.19 -13.24
C PRO A 43 -6.38 -6.70 -11.99
N LEU A 44 -7.70 -6.85 -12.08
CA LEU A 44 -8.48 -7.59 -11.08
C LEU A 44 -8.45 -9.07 -11.44
N ARG A 45 -7.89 -9.91 -10.57
CA ARG A 45 -7.75 -11.35 -10.83
C ARG A 45 -8.90 -12.13 -10.20
N THR A 46 -9.25 -13.26 -10.80
CA THR A 46 -10.28 -14.18 -10.30
C THR A 46 -9.72 -15.57 -10.00
N ILE A 47 -8.41 -15.66 -9.79
CA ILE A 47 -7.73 -16.92 -9.46
C ILE A 47 -8.04 -17.37 -8.03
N SER A 48 -7.88 -18.66 -7.75
CA SER A 48 -7.97 -19.17 -6.38
C SER A 48 -6.75 -18.78 -5.56
N LEU A 49 -6.90 -18.63 -4.23
CA LEU A 49 -5.75 -18.47 -3.31
C LEU A 49 -4.78 -19.67 -3.39
N LEU A 50 -5.24 -20.85 -3.81
CA LEU A 50 -4.39 -22.03 -4.02
C LEU A 50 -3.47 -21.89 -5.24
N GLU A 51 -3.77 -20.97 -6.15
CA GLU A 51 -2.99 -20.72 -7.37
C GLU A 51 -2.05 -19.53 -7.20
N LEU A 52 -2.02 -18.92 -6.00
CA LEU A 52 -1.22 -17.73 -5.72
C LEU A 52 0.25 -17.91 -6.06
N ASP A 53 0.83 -19.05 -5.72
CA ASP A 53 2.26 -19.34 -5.97
C ASP A 53 2.68 -19.16 -7.43
N GLN A 54 1.75 -19.27 -8.39
CA GLN A 54 2.03 -19.06 -9.81
C GLN A 54 2.23 -17.58 -10.19
N LEU A 55 1.74 -16.65 -9.35
CA LEU A 55 1.85 -15.21 -9.56
C LEU A 55 3.02 -14.57 -8.80
N LEU A 56 3.54 -15.26 -7.80
CA LEU A 56 4.51 -14.69 -6.87
C LEU A 56 5.95 -14.99 -7.29
N PRO A 57 6.91 -14.15 -6.91
CA PRO A 57 8.32 -14.44 -7.11
C PRO A 57 8.71 -15.78 -6.46
N SER A 58 9.59 -16.53 -7.11
CA SER A 58 10.12 -17.79 -6.56
C SER A 58 10.72 -17.60 -5.16
N GLY A 59 10.47 -18.56 -4.28
CA GLY A 59 10.95 -18.51 -2.89
C GLY A 59 10.14 -17.59 -1.97
N THR A 60 8.96 -17.13 -2.39
CA THR A 60 8.04 -16.39 -1.52
C THR A 60 7.34 -17.33 -0.55
N HIS A 61 7.36 -16.99 0.74
CA HIS A 61 6.66 -17.72 1.79
C HIS A 61 5.23 -17.18 1.94
N LEU A 62 4.23 -18.01 1.64
CA LEU A 62 2.82 -17.65 1.77
C LEU A 62 2.38 -17.63 3.24
N LEU A 63 2.15 -16.44 3.80
CA LEU A 63 1.65 -16.20 5.16
C LEU A 63 0.15 -15.83 5.15
N VAL A 64 -0.63 -16.57 4.36
CA VAL A 64 -2.07 -16.32 4.13
C VAL A 64 -3.00 -17.04 5.11
N HIS A 65 -2.47 -18.01 5.87
CA HIS A 65 -3.25 -18.78 6.83
C HIS A 65 -2.51 -18.90 8.15
N ARG A 66 -3.28 -19.07 9.23
CA ARG A 66 -2.79 -19.11 10.61
C ARG A 66 -1.57 -20.00 10.82
N GLY A 67 -1.59 -21.24 10.29
CA GLY A 67 -0.49 -22.20 10.48
C GLY A 67 0.86 -21.73 9.92
N ALA A 68 0.85 -21.16 8.71
CA ALA A 68 2.05 -20.59 8.10
C ALA A 68 2.56 -19.36 8.87
N ILE A 69 1.67 -18.49 9.32
CA ILE A 69 2.02 -17.32 10.15
C ILE A 69 2.69 -17.77 11.45
N GLU A 70 2.11 -18.74 12.15
CA GLU A 70 2.67 -19.25 13.41
C GLU A 70 4.05 -19.92 13.21
N SER A 71 4.22 -20.64 12.09
CA SER A 71 5.51 -21.27 11.75
C SER A 71 6.58 -20.23 11.38
N PHE A 72 6.19 -19.16 10.68
CA PHE A 72 7.06 -18.02 10.40
C PHE A 72 7.51 -17.33 11.68
N LEU A 73 6.56 -17.03 12.60
CA LEU A 73 6.90 -16.42 13.89
C LEU A 73 7.78 -17.36 14.73
N ALA A 74 7.56 -18.67 14.71
CA ALA A 74 8.45 -19.61 15.39
C ALA A 74 9.87 -19.60 14.81
N ALA A 75 10.04 -19.47 13.49
CA ALA A 75 11.35 -19.35 12.87
C ALA A 75 12.03 -17.99 13.18
N LEU A 76 11.25 -16.91 13.27
CA LEU A 76 11.77 -15.56 13.50
C LEU A 76 12.05 -15.27 14.98
N GLU A 77 11.18 -15.73 15.87
CA GLU A 77 11.07 -15.31 17.27
C GLU A 77 11.18 -16.50 18.25
N GLY A 78 11.20 -17.74 17.77
CA GLY A 78 11.30 -18.95 18.60
C GLY A 78 9.99 -19.32 19.30
N THR A 79 9.58 -18.54 20.31
CA THR A 79 8.40 -18.84 21.15
C THR A 79 7.49 -17.62 21.36
N PRO A 80 6.16 -17.82 21.49
CA PRO A 80 5.21 -16.74 21.72
C PRO A 80 5.49 -16.01 23.04
N PRO A 81 5.25 -14.69 23.12
CA PRO A 81 5.33 -13.96 24.38
C PRO A 81 4.32 -14.48 25.41
N ASP A 82 4.70 -14.47 26.69
CA ASP A 82 3.75 -14.66 27.78
C ASP A 82 2.95 -13.37 28.00
N TRP A 83 1.86 -13.23 27.23
CA TRP A 83 1.01 -12.05 27.28
C TRP A 83 0.38 -11.80 28.65
N ALA A 84 0.14 -12.84 29.45
CA ALA A 84 -0.40 -12.66 30.80
C ALA A 84 0.61 -11.92 31.69
N THR A 85 1.88 -12.34 31.63
CA THR A 85 2.97 -11.67 32.36
C THR A 85 3.23 -10.26 31.84
N VAL A 86 3.23 -10.07 30.51
CA VAL A 86 3.46 -8.76 29.90
C VAL A 86 2.32 -7.79 30.24
N TYR A 87 1.06 -8.24 30.12
CA TYR A 87 -0.12 -7.43 30.43
C TYR A 87 -0.24 -7.10 31.91
N GLY A 88 0.04 -8.06 32.80
CA GLY A 88 -0.04 -7.93 34.25
C GLY A 88 -1.46 -7.61 34.73
N ARG A 89 -1.62 -6.51 35.49
CA ARG A 89 -2.93 -6.07 36.02
C ARG A 89 -3.64 -5.04 35.12
N GLY A 90 -3.30 -5.04 33.82
CA GLY A 90 -3.86 -4.14 32.82
C GLY A 90 -3.38 -2.70 32.98
N HIS A 91 -4.14 -1.75 32.44
CA HIS A 91 -3.71 -0.35 32.28
C HIS A 91 -3.48 0.41 33.60
N HIS A 92 -3.84 -0.16 34.74
CA HIS A 92 -3.57 0.42 36.07
C HIS A 92 -2.26 -0.10 36.69
N ASP A 93 -1.60 -1.05 36.04
CA ASP A 93 -0.31 -1.57 36.46
C ASP A 93 0.79 -0.57 36.06
N PRO A 94 1.55 0.00 37.03
CA PRO A 94 2.57 1.00 36.74
C PRO A 94 3.69 0.48 35.83
N ASP A 95 3.90 -0.84 35.79
CA ASP A 95 4.95 -1.48 35.00
C ASP A 95 4.43 -1.99 33.64
N HIS A 96 3.16 -1.74 33.29
CA HIS A 96 2.50 -2.23 32.08
C HIS A 96 3.27 -1.87 30.80
N ASP A 97 3.54 -0.57 30.61
CA ASP A 97 4.24 -0.06 29.44
C ASP A 97 5.71 -0.46 29.43
N GLU A 98 6.34 -0.50 30.60
CA GLU A 98 7.75 -0.87 30.77
C GLU A 98 8.00 -2.34 30.37
N ARG A 99 7.09 -3.27 30.74
CA ARG A 99 7.19 -4.67 30.32
C ARG A 99 7.02 -4.83 28.80
N LEU A 100 6.07 -4.11 28.20
CA LEU A 100 5.88 -4.14 26.74
C LEU A 100 7.08 -3.55 26.00
N PHE A 101 7.64 -2.44 26.51
CA PHE A 101 8.84 -1.83 25.97
C PHE A 101 10.04 -2.78 26.04
N ASN A 102 10.27 -3.40 27.20
CA ASN A 102 11.34 -4.38 27.37
C ASN A 102 11.16 -5.63 26.50
N LEU A 103 9.93 -6.10 26.29
CA LEU A 103 9.63 -7.16 25.33
C LEU A 103 10.07 -6.76 23.92
N ASN A 104 9.64 -5.59 23.43
CA ASN A 104 10.00 -5.11 22.10
C ASN A 104 11.53 -5.01 21.94
N ARG A 105 12.22 -4.38 22.89
CA ARG A 105 13.68 -4.21 22.87
C ARG A 105 14.43 -5.54 22.91
N GLY A 106 14.00 -6.48 23.76
CA GLY A 106 14.61 -7.80 23.86
C GLY A 106 14.44 -8.62 22.59
N ARG A 107 13.25 -8.54 21.97
CA ARG A 107 12.92 -9.22 20.71
C ARG A 107 13.68 -8.62 19.51
N ASP A 108 13.81 -7.30 19.46
CA ASP A 108 14.64 -6.62 18.47
C ASP A 108 16.09 -7.13 18.50
N ALA A 109 16.71 -7.14 19.68
CA ALA A 109 18.08 -7.60 19.85
C ALA A 109 18.25 -9.09 19.51
N ALA A 110 17.29 -9.94 19.91
CA ALA A 110 17.34 -11.37 19.64
C ALA A 110 17.16 -11.71 18.15
N ARG A 111 16.55 -10.82 17.37
CA ARG A 111 16.36 -10.98 15.93
C ARG A 111 17.56 -10.54 15.10
N GLU A 112 18.52 -9.83 15.66
CA GLU A 112 19.72 -9.41 14.92
C GLU A 112 20.35 -10.63 14.23
N GLU A 113 20.64 -10.47 12.93
CA GLU A 113 21.23 -11.53 12.08
C GLU A 113 20.35 -12.77 11.83
N ASN A 114 19.09 -12.82 12.29
CA ASN A 114 18.19 -13.92 11.98
C ASN A 114 17.93 -13.98 10.46
N GLN A 115 18.28 -15.10 9.82
CA GLN A 115 18.13 -15.29 8.37
C GLN A 115 16.68 -15.16 7.89
N THR A 116 15.70 -15.40 8.76
CA THR A 116 14.26 -15.23 8.47
C THR A 116 13.91 -13.78 8.12
N LEU A 117 14.70 -12.80 8.56
CA LEU A 117 14.53 -11.38 8.17
C LEU A 117 14.68 -11.16 6.66
N THR A 118 15.40 -12.04 5.97
CA THR A 118 15.64 -11.96 4.52
C THR A 118 14.57 -12.67 3.69
N TRP A 119 13.64 -13.38 4.34
CA TRP A 119 12.61 -14.11 3.62
C TRP A 119 11.68 -13.14 2.91
N ARG A 120 11.42 -13.44 1.64
CA ARG A 120 10.30 -12.83 0.93
C ARG A 120 9.02 -13.50 1.41
N ILE A 121 8.08 -12.70 1.88
CA ILE A 121 6.81 -13.17 2.42
C ILE A 121 5.66 -12.58 1.62
N ALA A 122 4.56 -13.32 1.51
CA ALA A 122 3.29 -12.82 1.00
C ALA A 122 2.24 -12.85 2.10
N PHE A 123 1.57 -11.73 2.32
CA PHE A 123 0.56 -11.58 3.37
C PHE A 123 -0.68 -10.87 2.81
N MET A 124 -1.78 -10.99 3.55
CA MET A 124 -3.08 -10.51 3.08
C MET A 124 -3.55 -9.28 3.85
N TRP A 125 -4.15 -8.36 3.10
CA TRP A 125 -5.06 -7.34 3.58
C TRP A 125 -6.41 -7.51 2.88
N THR A 126 -7.44 -6.89 3.44
CA THR A 126 -8.78 -6.88 2.85
C THR A 126 -9.00 -5.60 2.07
N GLY A 127 -9.92 -5.65 1.10
CA GLY A 127 -10.36 -4.45 0.41
C GLY A 127 -11.72 -4.60 -0.22
N GLU A 128 -12.26 -3.46 -0.63
CA GLU A 128 -13.58 -3.36 -1.23
C GLU A 128 -13.51 -2.49 -2.48
N VAL A 129 -14.11 -2.97 -3.57
CA VAL A 129 -14.26 -2.20 -4.80
C VAL A 129 -15.27 -1.07 -4.56
N SER A 130 -14.82 0.16 -4.80
CA SER A 130 -15.63 1.37 -4.72
C SER A 130 -16.23 1.73 -6.08
N HIS A 131 -16.66 2.98 -6.22
CA HIS A 131 -17.23 3.53 -7.44
C HIS A 131 -16.26 3.49 -8.63
N PHE A 132 -16.86 3.41 -9.83
CA PHE A 132 -16.14 3.58 -11.07
C PHE A 132 -15.72 5.05 -11.25
N ASP A 133 -14.46 5.25 -11.62
CA ASP A 133 -13.89 6.54 -11.99
C ASP A 133 -13.78 6.62 -13.52
N SER A 134 -14.56 7.54 -14.10
CA SER A 134 -14.60 7.76 -15.55
C SER A 134 -13.33 8.38 -16.13
N GLU A 135 -12.57 9.13 -15.34
CA GLU A 135 -11.32 9.77 -15.78
C GLU A 135 -10.22 8.72 -15.99
N THR A 136 -10.06 7.84 -15.00
CA THR A 136 -9.04 6.78 -15.03
C THR A 136 -9.52 5.47 -15.68
N ARG A 137 -10.83 5.37 -15.94
CA ARG A 137 -11.52 4.17 -16.45
C ARG A 137 -11.16 2.94 -15.62
N SER A 138 -11.36 3.06 -14.31
CA SER A 138 -10.99 2.07 -13.30
C SER A 138 -11.89 2.16 -12.08
N TYR A 139 -11.82 1.16 -11.21
CA TYR A 139 -12.50 1.20 -9.91
C TYR A 139 -11.47 1.45 -8.81
N ALA A 140 -11.76 2.37 -7.89
CA ALA A 140 -10.93 2.56 -6.71
C ALA A 140 -11.13 1.41 -5.70
N ILE A 141 -10.10 1.10 -4.92
CA ILE A 141 -10.14 0.08 -3.87
C ILE A 141 -9.97 0.77 -2.51
N ALA A 142 -10.94 0.58 -1.62
CA ALA A 142 -10.76 0.86 -0.21
C ALA A 142 -10.03 -0.32 0.44
N VAL A 143 -8.99 -0.05 1.24
CA VAL A 143 -8.14 -1.09 1.83
C VAL A 143 -8.20 -1.08 3.35
N GLY A 144 -8.13 -2.24 3.96
CA GLY A 144 -8.13 -2.42 5.41
C GLY A 144 -7.18 -3.54 5.85
N PRO A 145 -6.60 -3.42 7.05
CA PRO A 145 -5.76 -4.48 7.60
C PRO A 145 -6.57 -5.76 7.82
N GLU A 146 -5.89 -6.90 7.69
CA GLU A 146 -6.42 -8.18 8.13
C GLU A 146 -5.82 -8.53 9.51
N PHE A 147 -6.70 -8.97 10.42
CA PHE A 147 -6.33 -9.41 11.76
C PHE A 147 -6.50 -10.92 11.85
N THR A 148 -5.41 -11.63 12.12
CA THR A 148 -5.41 -13.10 12.16
C THR A 148 -5.17 -13.56 13.60
N PRO A 149 -6.18 -14.14 14.27
CA PRO A 149 -5.99 -14.74 15.60
C PRO A 149 -5.07 -15.98 15.53
N THR A 150 -4.07 -16.02 16.40
CA THR A 150 -3.06 -17.09 16.48
C THR A 150 -2.80 -17.50 17.93
N SER A 151 -1.99 -18.54 18.11
CA SER A 151 -1.42 -18.89 19.43
C SER A 151 -0.43 -17.85 19.96
N TRP A 152 0.10 -16.99 19.09
CA TRP A 152 1.01 -15.90 19.45
C TRP A 152 0.27 -14.64 19.89
N GLY A 153 -1.03 -14.53 19.70
CA GLY A 153 -1.80 -13.28 19.80
C GLY A 153 -2.52 -12.98 18.48
N VAL A 154 -2.95 -11.73 18.28
CA VAL A 154 -3.49 -11.28 16.99
C VAL A 154 -2.34 -10.80 16.12
N VAL A 155 -2.20 -11.37 14.92
CA VAL A 155 -1.20 -10.91 13.95
C VAL A 155 -1.85 -9.96 12.97
N ARG A 156 -1.22 -8.80 12.75
CA ARG A 156 -1.61 -7.81 11.75
C ARG A 156 -0.37 -7.32 11.03
N PHE A 157 -0.16 -7.77 9.80
CA PHE A 157 0.96 -7.27 8.99
C PHE A 157 0.81 -5.78 8.70
N LYS A 158 1.90 -5.03 8.89
CA LYS A 158 1.98 -3.60 8.65
C LYS A 158 2.90 -3.35 7.46
N PRO A 159 2.40 -2.91 6.30
CA PRO A 159 3.30 -2.45 5.24
C PRO A 159 4.02 -1.17 5.72
N GLU A 160 5.28 -0.99 5.34
CA GLU A 160 6.06 0.23 5.59
C GLU A 160 5.28 1.47 5.14
N GLU A 161 4.76 1.37 3.92
CA GLU A 161 3.87 2.33 3.30
C GLU A 161 2.60 1.59 2.86
N VAL A 162 1.44 2.07 3.33
CA VAL A 162 0.16 1.53 2.91
C VAL A 162 -0.04 1.91 1.45
N PRO A 163 -0.28 0.94 0.54
CA PRO A 163 -0.56 1.25 -0.86
C PRO A 163 -1.75 2.20 -0.98
N SER A 164 -1.49 3.44 -1.40
CA SER A 164 -2.51 4.45 -1.60
C SER A 164 -3.04 4.40 -3.04
N ASN A 165 -4.24 4.95 -3.26
CA ASN A 165 -4.84 5.12 -4.60
C ASN A 165 -4.93 3.84 -5.44
N LEU A 166 -5.06 2.67 -4.80
CA LEU A 166 -5.18 1.42 -5.53
C LEU A 166 -6.41 1.42 -6.41
N ARG A 167 -6.19 1.08 -7.68
CA ARG A 167 -7.21 1.04 -8.71
C ARG A 167 -7.14 -0.28 -9.45
N VAL A 168 -8.30 -0.78 -9.86
CA VAL A 168 -8.39 -1.98 -10.69
C VAL A 168 -9.09 -1.71 -12.01
N ARG A 169 -8.60 -2.36 -13.06
CA ARG A 169 -9.26 -2.39 -14.38
C ARG A 169 -9.64 -3.84 -14.71
N PRO A 170 -10.88 -4.26 -14.40
CA PRO A 170 -11.38 -5.56 -14.80
C PRO A 170 -11.62 -5.65 -16.31
N ASP A 171 -11.81 -6.86 -16.83
CA ASP A 171 -12.36 -7.05 -18.16
C ASP A 171 -13.84 -6.59 -18.22
N LYS A 172 -14.40 -6.50 -19.43
CA LYS A 172 -15.76 -6.00 -19.64
C LYS A 172 -16.81 -6.81 -18.85
N TYR A 173 -16.69 -8.14 -18.85
CA TYR A 173 -17.66 -9.00 -18.18
C TYR A 173 -17.67 -8.75 -16.67
N LEU A 174 -16.49 -8.67 -16.07
CA LEU A 174 -16.35 -8.43 -14.65
C LEU A 174 -16.71 -6.98 -14.29
N ALA A 175 -16.40 -6.00 -15.14
CA ALA A 175 -16.87 -4.62 -14.98
C ALA A 175 -18.41 -4.55 -14.90
N ASP A 176 -19.10 -5.16 -15.87
CA ASP A 176 -20.56 -5.16 -15.91
C ASP A 176 -21.18 -5.83 -14.66
N TRP A 177 -20.51 -6.86 -14.12
CA TRP A 177 -20.96 -7.51 -12.88
C TRP A 177 -20.71 -6.65 -11.63
N ILE A 178 -19.56 -5.98 -11.55
CA ILE A 178 -19.25 -5.03 -10.47
C ILE A 178 -20.27 -3.91 -10.46
N ASP A 179 -20.51 -3.27 -11.60
CA ASP A 179 -21.50 -2.19 -11.73
C ASP A 179 -22.89 -2.62 -11.26
N ARG A 180 -23.36 -3.80 -11.70
CA ARG A 180 -24.65 -4.34 -11.24
C ARG A 180 -24.68 -4.62 -9.74
N SER A 181 -23.56 -5.04 -9.16
CA SER A 181 -23.47 -5.33 -7.72
C SER A 181 -23.53 -4.04 -6.91
N LEU A 182 -22.74 -3.03 -7.32
CA LEU A 182 -22.70 -1.72 -6.68
C LEU A 182 -24.05 -0.98 -6.80
N LEU A 183 -24.70 -1.04 -7.96
CA LEU A 183 -26.05 -0.49 -8.15
C LEU A 183 -27.11 -1.12 -7.23
N ARG A 184 -26.88 -2.36 -6.79
CA ARG A 184 -27.74 -3.07 -5.81
C ARG A 184 -27.26 -2.90 -4.37
N HIS A 185 -26.31 -1.99 -4.12
CA HIS A 185 -25.66 -1.78 -2.83
C HIS A 185 -25.04 -3.06 -2.24
N LYS A 186 -24.60 -3.98 -3.11
CA LYS A 186 -23.84 -5.17 -2.70
C LYS A 186 -22.36 -4.83 -2.70
N SER A 187 -21.72 -5.15 -1.58
CA SER A 187 -20.28 -5.04 -1.44
C SER A 187 -19.55 -6.01 -2.36
N VAL A 188 -18.48 -5.54 -3.01
CA VAL A 188 -17.61 -6.36 -3.85
C VAL A 188 -16.25 -6.44 -3.18
N GLN A 189 -16.00 -7.55 -2.51
CA GLN A 189 -14.81 -7.77 -1.69
C GLN A 189 -13.63 -8.29 -2.52
N VAL A 190 -12.45 -7.75 -2.26
CA VAL A 190 -11.18 -8.17 -2.83
C VAL A 190 -10.19 -8.50 -1.72
N SER A 191 -9.31 -9.46 -1.99
CA SER A 191 -8.11 -9.72 -1.20
C SER A 191 -6.94 -9.00 -1.84
N LEU A 192 -6.16 -8.31 -1.01
CA LEU A 192 -4.89 -7.72 -1.40
C LEU A 192 -3.78 -8.63 -0.92
N VAL A 193 -3.06 -9.23 -1.85
CA VAL A 193 -1.88 -10.03 -1.55
C VAL A 193 -0.65 -9.17 -1.77
N MET A 194 0.00 -8.81 -0.67
CA MET A 194 1.21 -8.00 -0.67
C MET A 194 2.41 -8.91 -0.48
N VAL A 195 3.43 -8.70 -1.31
CA VAL A 195 4.70 -9.41 -1.25
C VAL A 195 5.78 -8.43 -0.85
N GLY A 196 6.68 -8.85 0.03
CA GLY A 196 7.80 -8.03 0.43
C GLY A 196 8.73 -8.74 1.39
N THR A 197 9.61 -7.97 2.01
CA THR A 197 10.58 -8.45 2.99
C THR A 197 10.41 -7.65 4.29
N LEU A 198 10.74 -8.26 5.43
CA LEU A 198 10.73 -7.54 6.70
C LEU A 198 11.74 -6.39 6.67
N ILE A 199 11.43 -5.28 7.34
CA ILE A 199 12.41 -4.20 7.54
C ILE A 199 13.35 -4.63 8.67
N PRO A 200 14.64 -4.91 8.44
CA PRO A 200 15.49 -5.52 9.47
C PRO A 200 15.57 -4.68 10.76
N ALA A 201 15.59 -3.36 10.64
CA ALA A 201 15.68 -2.44 11.77
C ALA A 201 14.38 -2.30 12.58
N GLU A 202 13.22 -2.67 12.02
CA GLU A 202 11.89 -2.45 12.63
C GLU A 202 10.96 -3.65 12.37
N SER A 203 11.52 -4.87 12.39
CA SER A 203 10.88 -6.00 11.70
C SER A 203 9.57 -6.48 12.32
N VAL A 204 9.39 -6.36 13.65
CA VAL A 204 8.17 -6.76 14.35
C VAL A 204 7.91 -5.80 15.51
N ILE A 205 6.71 -5.24 15.56
CA ILE A 205 6.23 -4.41 16.67
C ILE A 205 5.23 -5.22 17.50
N TYR A 206 5.39 -5.21 18.81
CA TYR A 206 4.47 -5.81 19.78
C TYR A 206 3.67 -4.71 20.48
N ASP A 207 2.36 -4.94 20.59
CA ASP A 207 1.41 -4.05 21.27
C ASP A 207 0.30 -4.89 21.93
N PHE A 208 -0.69 -4.25 22.54
CA PHE A 208 -1.91 -4.92 23.02
C PHE A 208 -3.05 -4.79 22.00
N SER A 209 -3.79 -5.88 21.85
CA SER A 209 -4.99 -5.89 21.01
C SER A 209 -6.10 -5.08 21.66
N HIS A 210 -6.79 -4.30 20.84
CA HIS A 210 -7.99 -3.56 21.26
C HIS A 210 -9.26 -4.43 21.18
N GLU A 211 -9.18 -5.61 20.56
CA GLU A 211 -10.32 -6.52 20.42
C GLU A 211 -10.57 -7.32 21.70
N LYS A 212 -9.50 -7.65 22.44
CA LYS A 212 -9.59 -8.43 23.68
C LYS A 212 -8.51 -7.99 24.66
N GLU A 213 -8.96 -7.63 25.85
CA GLU A 213 -8.10 -7.28 26.98
C GLU A 213 -7.09 -8.40 27.28
N GLY A 214 -5.84 -8.02 27.51
CA GLY A 214 -4.76 -8.97 27.81
C GLY A 214 -4.23 -9.77 26.62
N LEU A 215 -4.79 -9.62 25.42
CA LEU A 215 -4.28 -10.27 24.22
C LEU A 215 -3.23 -9.38 23.54
N GLY A 216 -2.12 -9.97 23.11
CA GLY A 216 -1.12 -9.24 22.34
C GLY A 216 -1.50 -9.03 20.88
N LEU A 217 -0.96 -7.97 20.32
CA LEU A 217 -0.94 -7.63 18.90
C LEU A 217 0.50 -7.72 18.40
N ILE A 218 0.71 -8.46 17.31
CA ILE A 218 2.01 -8.66 16.67
C ILE A 218 1.93 -8.08 15.27
N MET A 219 2.81 -7.12 14.98
CA MET A 219 2.82 -6.39 13.73
C MET A 219 4.15 -6.54 13.02
N PRO A 220 4.34 -7.60 12.22
CA PRO A 220 5.48 -7.68 11.31
C PRO A 220 5.43 -6.53 10.31
N VAL A 221 6.52 -5.77 10.20
CA VAL A 221 6.62 -4.60 9.33
C VAL A 221 7.31 -4.97 8.03
N VAL A 222 6.63 -4.76 6.90
CA VAL A 222 7.04 -5.29 5.60
C VAL A 222 7.25 -4.17 4.60
N ARG A 223 8.43 -4.12 3.97
CA ARG A 223 8.67 -3.30 2.78
C ARG A 223 8.03 -4.00 1.58
N VAL A 224 6.92 -3.45 1.08
CA VAL A 224 6.14 -4.06 0.00
C VAL A 224 6.84 -3.85 -1.34
N GLU A 225 7.02 -4.93 -2.08
CA GLU A 225 7.65 -4.98 -3.41
C GLU A 225 6.59 -5.20 -4.52
N GLN A 226 5.51 -5.93 -4.21
CA GLN A 226 4.46 -6.27 -5.17
C GLN A 226 3.09 -6.33 -4.47
N VAL A 227 2.03 -5.96 -5.21
CA VAL A 227 0.63 -6.04 -4.77
C VAL A 227 -0.21 -6.69 -5.86
N GLU A 228 -0.88 -7.78 -5.51
CA GLU A 228 -1.89 -8.45 -6.34
C GLU A 228 -3.28 -8.26 -5.74
N ILE A 229 -4.28 -8.04 -6.60
CA ILE A 229 -5.67 -7.82 -6.18
C ILE A 229 -6.54 -8.93 -6.75
N ILE A 230 -7.17 -9.70 -5.85
CA ILE A 230 -7.92 -10.91 -6.17
C ILE A 230 -9.37 -10.72 -5.72
N LEU A 231 -10.32 -11.03 -6.59
CA LEU A 231 -11.73 -11.03 -6.26
C LEU A 231 -12.07 -12.22 -5.36
N VAL A 232 -12.63 -11.97 -4.17
CA VAL A 232 -12.91 -13.02 -3.17
C VAL A 232 -14.01 -13.97 -3.65
N GLN A 233 -15.03 -13.43 -4.32
CA GLN A 233 -16.17 -14.19 -4.84
C GLN A 233 -16.39 -13.81 -6.30
N PRO A 234 -15.74 -14.50 -7.25
CA PRO A 234 -16.00 -14.24 -8.66
C PRO A 234 -17.43 -14.66 -9.02
N PRO A 235 -18.07 -13.96 -9.97
CA PRO A 235 -19.37 -14.39 -10.49
C PRO A 235 -19.26 -15.81 -11.08
N ASP A 236 -20.29 -16.63 -10.87
CA ASP A 236 -20.37 -17.97 -11.44
C ASP A 236 -20.07 -17.91 -12.95
N SER A 237 -19.07 -18.67 -13.38
CA SER A 237 -18.60 -18.75 -14.76
C SER A 237 -19.65 -19.35 -15.72
N GLY A 238 -20.80 -19.79 -15.20
CA GLY A 238 -21.95 -20.29 -15.96
C GLY A 238 -22.64 -19.25 -16.87
N ALA A 239 -22.34 -17.96 -16.72
CA ALA A 239 -22.89 -16.89 -17.57
C ALA A 239 -21.97 -16.51 -18.76
N ARG A 240 -20.97 -17.34 -19.10
CA ARG A 240 -20.15 -17.20 -20.33
C ARG A 240 -20.86 -17.72 -21.60
N ARG A 241 -22.18 -17.81 -21.61
CA ARG A 241 -22.99 -18.09 -22.80
C ARG A 241 -23.87 -16.88 -23.06
N ASP A 242 -23.37 -16.00 -23.92
CA ASP A 242 -24.00 -15.62 -25.20
C ASP A 242 -23.19 -14.49 -25.86
#